data_AF-A0A1Y4IPX4-F1
#
_entry.id   AF-A0A1Y4IPX4-F1
#
_cell.length_a   1.000
_cell.length_b   1.000
_cell.length_c   1.000
_cell.angle_alpha   90.00
_cell.angle_beta   90.00
_cell.angle_gamma   90.00
#
_symmetry.space_group_name_H-M   'P 1'
#
loop_
_entity.id
_entity.type
_entity.pdbx_description
1 polymer ?
#
loop_
_entity_poly.entity_id
_entity_poly.type
_entity_poly.pdbx_seq_one_letter_code
_entity_poly.pdbx_strand_id
1 'polypeptide(L)'
;MSYDLKKIECVLEVADQIIKENPDLLQKTTDEIFDDLDDGTQEMRRNRWGVMARAAMTRLTGTDIDIKEILSFLYTIKGNNLLCEYIGYILQSEVNISLLELQIEAHKEAADKKILPFVVRFIEYEKSCRMGMLDIILEIIQAIRDDTEAYQFVQNYAKLVVRDVKESEVIRRYIADYSEALDQLAVQIGVVLFRKRPEDAEQWTDVLLHELSDHCKRMGICFLYRSTFYGYALFEKHFSYIESSLCQNEQFWEGLIPVYIRYLSDHPDGIYRDQVKGRLMQCKDGSQAQKRICIQELKYCDCDSGFRDGSDVIEQLISTPFGIDNKMLNDLDYYFKWKAQRDCAGVLKQLYRLYKENKYALDHQFLEALPQTCMIFRNESEGITGYWYDRLIHGDKYEFYFSIEIFQKILPLDQLESFLELQELVRSEMLLGMEGILLFTPDENKIADLAFLLADKIKDNELYFEFCKEKIYSNYSSVLTEKAKSYAASSNLYRAELAEKILAYDQEYKRKMQKGYEDKDYRINEDRYRKYQTAMAEQNRKIQEEAREGSFFGRYFPDRKMKYGRKIAFVQTVQKGELKYQVNAYAEFRYSMELPRKFLNYPVEFVYMKLDYLQRRENEVNR
;
A
#
# COMPACT_ATOMS: atom_id res chain seq x y z
N MET A 1 -9.88 8.79 -17.82
CA MET A 1 -10.55 8.67 -19.14
C MET A 1 -11.15 10.01 -19.50
N SER A 2 -10.62 10.66 -20.54
CA SER A 2 -11.25 11.84 -21.16
C SER A 2 -12.43 11.33 -21.99
N TYR A 3 -13.66 11.49 -21.49
CA TYR A 3 -14.83 11.30 -22.34
C TYR A 3 -14.90 12.50 -23.29
N ASP A 4 -14.87 12.22 -24.59
CA ASP A 4 -15.06 13.20 -25.66
C ASP A 4 -16.54 13.64 -25.67
N LEU A 5 -16.86 14.94 -25.75
CA LEU A 5 -18.24 15.45 -25.80
C LEU A 5 -19.05 14.75 -26.90
N LYS A 6 -18.39 14.44 -28.04
CA LYS A 6 -18.97 13.68 -29.15
C LYS A 6 -19.52 12.31 -28.75
N LYS A 7 -18.91 11.68 -27.74
CA LYS A 7 -19.36 10.39 -27.20
C LYS A 7 -20.63 10.53 -26.36
N ILE A 8 -20.86 11.70 -25.75
CA ILE A 8 -22.09 11.98 -25.01
C ILE A 8 -23.20 12.30 -26.01
N GLU A 9 -22.93 13.17 -26.99
CA GLU A 9 -23.85 13.49 -28.10
C GLU A 9 -24.35 12.22 -28.79
N CYS A 10 -23.44 11.33 -29.22
CA CYS A 10 -23.80 10.08 -29.86
C CYS A 10 -24.69 9.18 -28.98
N VAL A 11 -24.47 9.14 -27.67
CA VAL A 11 -25.32 8.36 -26.75
C VAL A 11 -26.71 8.99 -26.62
N LEU A 12 -26.80 10.31 -26.60
CA LEU A 12 -28.08 11.03 -26.53
C LEU A 12 -28.86 10.91 -27.84
N GLU A 13 -28.19 10.97 -29.01
CA GLU A 13 -28.82 10.71 -30.31
C GLU A 13 -29.41 9.29 -30.40
N VAL A 14 -28.66 8.28 -29.94
CA VAL A 14 -29.15 6.90 -29.88
C VAL A 14 -30.29 6.78 -28.88
N ALA A 15 -30.22 7.46 -27.73
CA ALA A 15 -31.31 7.49 -26.77
C ALA A 15 -32.58 8.09 -27.36
N ASP A 16 -32.46 9.17 -28.13
CA ASP A 16 -33.59 9.81 -28.83
C ASP A 16 -34.22 8.87 -29.85
N GLN A 17 -33.41 8.07 -30.55
CA GLN A 17 -33.91 7.02 -31.46
C GLN A 17 -34.64 5.90 -30.71
N ILE A 18 -34.10 5.41 -29.60
CA ILE A 18 -34.73 4.38 -28.76
C ILE A 18 -36.07 4.89 -28.20
N ILE A 19 -36.12 6.13 -27.72
CA ILE A 19 -37.35 6.76 -27.21
C ILE A 19 -38.38 6.95 -28.32
N LYS A 20 -37.95 7.29 -29.53
CA LYS A 20 -38.84 7.40 -30.69
C LYS A 20 -39.49 6.06 -31.05
N GLU A 21 -38.76 4.95 -30.89
CA GLU A 21 -39.25 3.59 -31.11
C GLU A 21 -40.12 3.08 -29.95
N ASN A 22 -39.90 3.58 -28.73
CA ASN A 22 -40.66 3.21 -27.53
C ASN A 22 -40.95 4.45 -26.63
N PRO A 23 -41.99 5.24 -26.97
CA PRO A 23 -42.28 6.50 -26.27
C PRO A 23 -42.66 6.34 -24.80
N ASP A 24 -43.17 5.17 -24.40
CA ASP A 24 -43.59 4.88 -23.03
C ASP A 24 -42.42 4.93 -22.04
N LEU A 25 -41.17 4.80 -22.52
CA LEU A 25 -39.96 4.92 -21.71
C LEU A 25 -39.85 6.28 -20.99
N LEU A 26 -40.42 7.36 -21.55
CA LEU A 26 -40.39 8.68 -20.92
C LEU A 26 -41.23 8.79 -19.64
N GLN A 27 -42.21 7.90 -19.46
CA GLN A 27 -43.08 7.88 -18.28
C GLN A 27 -42.54 6.97 -17.16
N LYS A 28 -41.49 6.19 -17.44
CA LYS A 28 -40.92 5.22 -16.52
C LYS A 28 -39.89 5.84 -15.57
N THR A 29 -39.69 5.20 -14.44
CA THR A 29 -38.61 5.53 -13.49
C THR A 29 -37.25 5.08 -14.04
N THR A 30 -36.17 5.63 -13.48
CA THR A 30 -34.81 5.26 -13.89
C THR A 30 -34.51 3.78 -13.69
N ASP A 31 -35.05 3.18 -12.62
CA ASP A 31 -34.85 1.76 -12.31
C ASP A 31 -35.62 0.87 -13.30
N GLU A 32 -36.85 1.24 -13.67
CA GLU A 32 -37.63 0.53 -14.68
C GLU A 32 -36.96 0.59 -16.06
N ILE A 33 -36.44 1.75 -16.47
CA ILE A 33 -35.69 1.90 -17.73
C ILE A 33 -34.41 1.07 -17.70
N PHE A 34 -33.74 1.01 -16.54
CA PHE A 34 -32.50 0.24 -16.38
C PHE A 34 -32.73 -1.26 -16.61
N ASP A 35 -33.83 -1.79 -16.07
CA ASP A 35 -34.22 -3.20 -16.19
C ASP A 35 -34.80 -3.52 -17.57
N ASP A 36 -35.66 -2.66 -18.12
CA ASP A 36 -36.33 -2.89 -19.41
C ASP A 36 -35.36 -2.89 -20.59
N LEU A 37 -34.29 -2.11 -20.51
CA LEU A 37 -33.27 -2.00 -21.55
C LEU A 37 -32.04 -2.89 -21.31
N ASP A 38 -32.00 -3.74 -20.27
CA ASP A 38 -30.84 -4.61 -20.06
C ASP A 38 -30.87 -5.86 -20.96
N ASP A 39 -30.30 -5.75 -22.15
CA ASP A 39 -30.09 -6.88 -23.07
C ASP A 39 -28.77 -7.65 -22.82
N GLY A 40 -28.02 -7.28 -21.76
CA GLY A 40 -26.73 -7.88 -21.41
C GLY A 40 -25.52 -7.38 -22.22
N THR A 41 -25.70 -6.53 -23.23
CA THR A 41 -24.60 -5.99 -24.05
C THR A 41 -23.93 -4.78 -23.39
N GLN A 42 -22.64 -4.56 -23.67
CA GLN A 42 -21.95 -3.36 -23.15
C GLN A 42 -22.47 -2.06 -23.77
N GLU A 43 -22.95 -2.12 -25.02
CA GLU A 43 -23.47 -0.97 -25.75
C GLU A 43 -24.78 -0.48 -25.15
N MET A 44 -25.75 -1.39 -24.93
CA MET A 44 -27.02 -1.02 -24.31
C MET A 44 -26.87 -0.58 -22.85
N ARG A 45 -25.93 -1.20 -22.11
CA ARG A 45 -25.56 -0.74 -20.76
C ARG A 45 -25.08 0.70 -20.71
N ARG A 46 -24.51 1.22 -21.80
CA ARG A 46 -24.11 2.62 -21.93
C ARG A 46 -25.27 3.48 -22.42
N ASN A 47 -25.99 3.05 -23.45
CA ASN A 47 -27.05 3.84 -24.08
C ASN A 47 -28.27 4.04 -23.17
N ARG A 48 -28.57 3.09 -22.27
CA ARG A 48 -29.65 3.24 -21.27
C ARG A 48 -29.46 4.44 -20.35
N TRP A 49 -28.22 4.87 -20.07
CA TRP A 49 -27.95 6.09 -19.31
C TRP A 49 -28.45 7.34 -20.03
N GLY A 50 -28.33 7.39 -21.36
CA GLY A 50 -28.89 8.47 -22.17
C GLY A 50 -30.41 8.49 -22.12
N VAL A 51 -31.06 7.33 -22.25
CA VAL A 51 -32.53 7.20 -22.15
C VAL A 51 -33.03 7.62 -20.76
N MET A 52 -32.38 7.15 -19.69
CA MET A 52 -32.70 7.58 -18.33
C MET A 52 -32.54 9.09 -18.13
N ALA A 53 -31.49 9.70 -18.70
CA ALA A 53 -31.29 11.15 -18.62
C ALA A 53 -32.43 11.91 -19.33
N ARG A 54 -32.80 11.50 -20.55
CA ARG A 54 -33.93 12.08 -21.29
C ARG A 54 -35.25 11.94 -20.53
N ALA A 55 -35.56 10.75 -20.02
CA ALA A 55 -36.75 10.51 -19.23
C ALA A 55 -36.76 11.37 -17.96
N ALA A 56 -35.64 11.48 -17.24
CA ALA A 56 -35.53 12.34 -16.07
C ALA A 56 -35.77 13.82 -16.43
N MET A 57 -35.22 14.30 -17.55
CA MET A 57 -35.36 15.69 -18.01
C MET A 57 -36.80 16.07 -18.39
N THR A 58 -37.70 15.13 -18.69
CA THR A 58 -39.14 15.44 -18.92
C THR A 58 -39.83 16.08 -17.71
N ARG A 59 -39.28 15.86 -16.50
CA ARG A 59 -39.78 16.47 -15.26
C ARG A 59 -39.46 17.97 -15.17
N LEU A 60 -38.50 18.44 -15.98
CA LEU A 60 -38.16 19.83 -16.18
C LEU A 60 -38.77 20.31 -17.51
N THR A 61 -40.10 20.43 -17.56
CA THR A 61 -40.83 20.91 -18.75
C THR A 61 -41.43 22.29 -18.51
N GLY A 62 -40.81 23.31 -19.12
CA GLY A 62 -41.27 24.70 -19.09
C GLY A 62 -40.32 25.60 -19.89
N THR A 63 -40.81 26.71 -20.44
CA THR A 63 -39.98 27.68 -21.20
C THR A 63 -39.21 28.66 -20.30
N ASP A 64 -39.58 28.75 -19.01
CA ASP A 64 -38.95 29.60 -18.00
C ASP A 64 -38.68 28.78 -16.72
N ILE A 65 -37.63 27.95 -16.73
CA ILE A 65 -37.26 27.11 -15.57
C ILE A 65 -36.35 27.91 -14.64
N ASP A 66 -36.77 28.09 -13.38
CA ASP A 66 -35.97 28.78 -12.35
C ASP A 66 -34.84 27.87 -11.83
N ILE A 67 -33.70 28.46 -11.48
CA ILE A 67 -32.54 27.76 -10.90
C ILE A 67 -32.95 26.95 -9.67
N LYS A 68 -33.86 27.47 -8.83
CA LYS A 68 -34.36 26.76 -7.65
C LYS A 68 -35.16 25.50 -8.00
N GLU A 69 -35.94 25.54 -9.08
CA GLU A 69 -36.66 24.37 -9.55
C GLU A 69 -35.69 23.30 -10.06
N ILE A 70 -34.64 23.71 -10.79
CA ILE A 70 -33.56 22.81 -11.24
C ILE A 70 -32.85 22.18 -10.04
N LEU A 71 -32.46 22.96 -9.03
CA LEU A 71 -31.82 22.44 -7.82
C LEU A 71 -32.71 21.43 -7.11
N SER A 72 -34.00 21.75 -6.93
CA SER A 72 -34.97 20.86 -6.30
C SER A 72 -35.08 19.54 -7.05
N PHE A 73 -35.09 19.57 -8.39
CA PHE A 73 -35.10 18.39 -9.24
C PHE A 73 -33.82 17.56 -9.06
N LEU A 74 -32.65 18.19 -9.13
CA LEU A 74 -31.36 17.49 -9.03
C LEU A 74 -31.17 16.83 -7.66
N TYR A 75 -31.66 17.46 -6.58
CA TYR A 75 -31.62 16.87 -5.24
C TYR A 75 -32.42 15.56 -5.12
N THR A 76 -33.37 15.29 -6.02
CA THR A 76 -34.16 14.04 -6.01
C THR A 76 -33.40 12.86 -6.60
N ILE A 77 -32.36 13.11 -7.40
CA ILE A 77 -31.60 12.08 -8.10
C ILE A 77 -30.55 11.51 -7.14
N LYS A 78 -30.58 10.19 -6.94
CA LYS A 78 -29.69 9.49 -6.00
C LYS A 78 -28.53 8.82 -6.75
N GLY A 79 -27.30 9.13 -6.32
CA GLY A 79 -26.07 8.45 -6.73
C GLY A 79 -25.18 9.26 -7.68
N ASN A 80 -23.87 8.99 -7.64
CA ASN A 80 -22.86 9.61 -8.52
C ASN A 80 -22.54 8.63 -9.66
N ASN A 81 -23.31 8.69 -10.74
CA ASN A 81 -23.14 7.81 -11.91
C ASN A 81 -23.25 8.61 -13.23
N LEU A 82 -23.19 7.91 -14.37
CA LEU A 82 -23.26 8.52 -15.70
C LEU A 82 -24.55 9.30 -15.97
N LEU A 83 -25.64 9.03 -15.22
CA LEU A 83 -26.88 9.81 -15.31
C LEU A 83 -26.63 11.28 -14.99
N CYS A 84 -25.87 11.57 -13.92
CA CYS A 84 -25.59 12.93 -13.49
C CYS A 84 -24.75 13.67 -14.55
N GLU A 85 -23.79 12.98 -15.16
CA GLU A 85 -22.99 13.54 -16.25
C GLU A 85 -23.88 13.90 -17.46
N TYR A 86 -24.79 13.02 -17.88
CA TYR A 86 -25.64 13.30 -19.04
C TYR A 86 -26.68 14.40 -18.76
N ILE A 87 -27.23 14.46 -17.55
CA ILE A 87 -28.13 15.55 -17.15
C ILE A 87 -27.38 16.88 -17.12
N GLY A 88 -26.16 16.91 -16.56
CA GLY A 88 -25.30 18.10 -16.58
C GLY A 88 -25.02 18.60 -17.99
N TYR A 89 -24.70 17.68 -18.91
CA TYR A 89 -24.54 18.00 -20.33
C TYR A 89 -25.80 18.63 -20.93
N ILE A 90 -26.96 17.96 -20.82
CA ILE A 90 -28.23 18.45 -21.39
C ILE A 90 -28.58 19.84 -20.84
N LEU A 91 -28.44 20.05 -19.53
CA LEU A 91 -28.68 21.34 -18.89
C LEU A 91 -27.81 22.45 -19.50
N GLN A 92 -26.53 22.18 -19.72
CA GLN A 92 -25.60 23.17 -20.27
C GLN A 92 -25.78 23.40 -21.77
N SER A 93 -25.85 22.33 -22.57
CA SER A 93 -25.79 22.41 -24.02
C SER A 93 -27.13 22.64 -24.70
N GLU A 94 -28.20 22.04 -24.17
CA GLU A 94 -29.53 22.08 -24.79
C GLU A 94 -30.46 23.06 -24.10
N VAL A 95 -30.42 23.12 -22.76
CA VAL A 95 -31.26 24.04 -21.95
C VAL A 95 -30.56 25.38 -21.70
N ASN A 96 -29.25 25.48 -22.01
CA ASN A 96 -28.46 26.70 -21.89
C ASN A 96 -28.39 27.27 -20.45
N ILE A 97 -28.34 26.37 -19.46
CA ILE A 97 -28.15 26.70 -18.04
C ILE A 97 -26.67 26.79 -17.71
N SER A 98 -26.27 27.82 -16.95
CA SER A 98 -24.91 27.92 -16.42
C SER A 98 -24.77 26.98 -15.23
N LEU A 99 -23.99 25.91 -15.39
CA LEU A 99 -23.71 24.97 -14.32
C LEU A 99 -22.89 25.61 -13.20
N LEU A 100 -22.10 26.65 -13.52
CA LEU A 100 -21.40 27.44 -12.51
C LEU A 100 -22.37 28.27 -11.65
N GLU A 101 -23.43 28.86 -12.24
CA GLU A 101 -24.48 29.51 -11.43
C GLU A 101 -25.22 28.51 -10.57
N LEU A 102 -25.52 27.34 -11.14
CA LEU A 102 -26.20 26.28 -10.42
C LEU A 102 -25.40 25.86 -9.18
N GLN A 103 -24.09 25.69 -9.32
CA GLN A 103 -23.21 25.40 -8.18
C GLN A 103 -23.15 26.55 -7.17
N ILE A 104 -23.08 27.80 -7.63
CA ILE A 104 -23.09 28.99 -6.76
C ILE A 104 -24.39 29.09 -5.97
N GLU A 105 -25.53 28.81 -6.59
CA GLU A 105 -26.82 28.87 -5.92
C GLU A 105 -27.00 27.69 -4.95
N ALA A 106 -26.51 26.49 -5.31
CA ALA A 106 -26.45 25.34 -4.40
C ALA A 106 -25.59 25.60 -3.16
N HIS A 107 -24.49 26.36 -3.32
CA HIS A 107 -23.62 26.73 -2.21
C HIS A 107 -24.35 27.57 -1.16
N LYS A 108 -25.20 28.52 -1.60
CA LYS A 108 -26.02 29.34 -0.70
C LYS A 108 -27.00 28.51 0.13
N GLU A 109 -27.38 27.32 -0.35
CA GLU A 109 -28.22 26.35 0.34
C GLU A 109 -27.41 25.26 1.09
N ALA A 110 -26.08 25.39 1.16
CA ALA A 110 -25.14 24.40 1.71
C ALA A 110 -25.29 23.00 1.10
N ALA A 111 -25.56 22.95 -0.22
CA ALA A 111 -25.86 21.73 -0.96
C ALA A 111 -24.79 21.37 -2.01
N ASP A 112 -23.57 21.90 -1.89
CA ASP A 112 -22.49 21.77 -2.88
C ASP A 112 -22.28 20.35 -3.40
N LYS A 113 -22.16 19.40 -2.45
CA LYS A 113 -21.85 17.99 -2.72
C LYS A 113 -22.95 17.27 -3.48
N LYS A 114 -24.20 17.76 -3.42
CA LYS A 114 -25.33 17.14 -4.15
C LYS A 114 -25.32 17.52 -5.63
N ILE A 115 -24.78 18.68 -5.96
CA ILE A 115 -24.78 19.23 -7.33
C ILE A 115 -23.46 18.96 -8.03
N LEU A 116 -22.37 18.80 -7.27
CA LEU A 116 -21.03 18.52 -7.79
C LEU A 116 -20.97 17.46 -8.92
N PRO A 117 -21.66 16.30 -8.83
CA PRO A 117 -21.59 15.26 -9.86
C PRO A 117 -22.16 15.67 -11.22
N PHE A 118 -23.08 16.63 -11.25
CA PHE A 118 -23.67 17.17 -12.47
C PHE A 118 -22.77 18.22 -13.12
N VAL A 119 -21.97 18.91 -12.32
CA VAL A 119 -21.27 20.12 -12.74
C VAL A 119 -19.81 19.82 -13.08
N VAL A 120 -19.13 18.98 -12.29
CA VAL A 120 -17.67 18.74 -12.32
C VAL A 120 -17.10 18.54 -13.73
N ARG A 121 -17.77 17.74 -14.56
CA ARG A 121 -17.28 17.39 -15.91
C ARG A 121 -17.36 18.54 -16.90
N PHE A 122 -18.29 19.47 -16.72
CA PHE A 122 -18.69 20.42 -17.76
C PHE A 122 -18.35 21.87 -17.46
N ILE A 123 -17.84 22.17 -16.25
CA ILE A 123 -17.39 23.53 -15.90
C ILE A 123 -16.41 24.09 -16.92
N GLU A 124 -15.50 23.26 -17.47
CA GLU A 124 -14.50 23.74 -18.43
C GLU A 124 -15.12 24.29 -19.74
N TYR A 125 -16.39 23.96 -20.01
CA TYR A 125 -17.16 24.38 -21.18
C TYR A 125 -18.14 25.53 -20.89
N GLU A 126 -18.21 26.05 -19.66
CA GLU A 126 -19.04 27.21 -19.32
C GLU A 126 -18.70 28.42 -20.21
N LYS A 127 -19.65 29.33 -20.43
CA LYS A 127 -19.41 30.51 -21.28
C LYS A 127 -18.45 31.52 -20.66
N SER A 128 -18.38 31.57 -19.32
CA SER A 128 -17.53 32.50 -18.58
C SER A 128 -17.11 31.91 -17.23
N CYS A 129 -15.88 32.18 -16.82
CA CYS A 129 -15.36 31.90 -15.47
C CYS A 129 -15.96 32.75 -14.35
N ARG A 130 -16.68 33.85 -14.65
CA ARG A 130 -17.33 34.70 -13.64
C ARG A 130 -16.41 35.17 -12.51
N MET A 131 -15.29 35.81 -12.85
CA MET A 131 -14.31 36.28 -11.86
C MET A 131 -14.88 37.20 -10.76
N GLY A 132 -15.96 37.94 -11.03
CA GLY A 132 -16.65 38.72 -9.99
C GLY A 132 -17.27 37.89 -8.86
N MET A 133 -17.34 36.57 -9.00
CA MET A 133 -17.81 35.61 -7.99
C MET A 133 -16.67 34.71 -7.48
N LEU A 134 -15.40 35.10 -7.68
CA LEU A 134 -14.25 34.28 -7.28
C LEU A 134 -14.30 33.91 -5.80
N ASP A 135 -14.66 34.84 -4.91
CA ASP A 135 -14.72 34.56 -3.47
C ASP A 135 -15.68 33.40 -3.14
N ILE A 136 -16.87 33.38 -3.76
CA ILE A 136 -17.83 32.27 -3.61
C ILE A 136 -17.26 30.97 -4.19
N ILE A 137 -16.54 31.04 -5.30
CA ILE A 137 -15.93 29.85 -5.92
C ILE A 137 -14.83 29.28 -5.02
N LEU A 138 -14.05 30.13 -4.33
CA LEU A 138 -13.07 29.70 -3.35
C LEU A 138 -13.75 29.07 -2.12
N GLU A 139 -14.87 29.61 -1.66
CA GLU A 139 -15.70 29.01 -0.59
C GLU A 139 -16.21 27.62 -1.01
N ILE A 140 -16.67 27.46 -2.26
CA ILE A 140 -17.08 26.17 -2.82
C ILE A 140 -15.92 25.18 -2.82
N ILE A 141 -14.73 25.57 -3.33
CA ILE A 141 -13.53 24.72 -3.35
C ILE A 141 -13.20 24.24 -1.93
N GLN A 142 -13.29 25.12 -0.94
CA GLN A 142 -13.05 24.77 0.45
C GLN A 142 -14.13 23.81 1.00
N ALA A 143 -15.41 24.03 0.66
CA ALA A 143 -16.53 23.21 1.12
C ALA A 143 -16.50 21.77 0.55
N ILE A 144 -15.99 21.61 -0.67
CA ILE A 144 -15.91 20.29 -1.34
C ILE A 144 -14.57 19.58 -1.13
N ARG A 145 -13.59 20.16 -0.44
CA ARG A 145 -12.20 19.66 -0.37
C ARG A 145 -12.03 18.16 -0.05
N ASP A 146 -12.92 17.60 0.77
CA ASP A 146 -12.87 16.20 1.22
C ASP A 146 -13.64 15.25 0.30
N ASP A 147 -14.19 15.76 -0.82
CA ASP A 147 -14.92 14.99 -1.82
C ASP A 147 -13.98 14.38 -2.85
N THR A 148 -14.30 13.17 -3.32
CA THR A 148 -13.56 12.46 -4.36
C THR A 148 -13.50 13.22 -5.69
N GLU A 149 -14.48 14.09 -5.98
CA GLU A 149 -14.56 14.84 -7.24
C GLU A 149 -13.98 16.27 -7.14
N ALA A 150 -13.57 16.70 -5.95
CA ALA A 150 -13.07 18.06 -5.70
C ALA A 150 -11.87 18.44 -6.57
N TYR A 151 -10.89 17.53 -6.67
CA TYR A 151 -9.72 17.74 -7.52
C TYR A 151 -10.12 18.00 -8.98
N GLN A 152 -11.12 17.28 -9.47
CA GLN A 152 -11.59 17.40 -10.85
C GLN A 152 -12.34 18.72 -11.08
N PHE A 153 -13.12 19.18 -10.10
CA PHE A 153 -13.75 20.49 -10.13
C PHE A 153 -12.71 21.61 -10.29
N VAL A 154 -11.71 21.64 -9.40
CA VAL A 154 -10.64 22.65 -9.41
C VAL A 154 -9.87 22.62 -10.73
N GLN A 155 -9.53 21.43 -11.21
CA GLN A 155 -8.82 21.26 -12.48
C GLN A 155 -9.63 21.82 -13.66
N ASN A 156 -10.92 21.51 -13.74
CA ASN A 156 -11.78 21.96 -14.84
C ASN A 156 -12.09 23.46 -14.76
N TYR A 157 -12.26 24.01 -13.55
CA TYR A 157 -12.38 25.45 -13.36
C TYR A 157 -11.09 26.20 -13.72
N ALA A 158 -9.91 25.66 -13.39
CA ALA A 158 -8.63 26.24 -13.81
C ALA A 158 -8.50 26.31 -15.35
N LYS A 159 -8.95 25.28 -16.06
CA LYS A 159 -8.99 25.31 -17.54
C LYS A 159 -9.90 26.40 -18.07
N LEU A 160 -11.04 26.63 -17.42
CA LEU A 160 -11.98 27.70 -17.76
C LEU A 160 -11.34 29.08 -17.57
N VAL A 161 -10.71 29.32 -16.41
CA VAL A 161 -9.98 30.57 -16.10
C VAL A 161 -8.89 30.85 -17.13
N VAL A 162 -8.08 29.84 -17.47
CA VAL A 162 -7.01 29.98 -18.46
C VAL A 162 -7.54 30.16 -19.88
N ARG A 163 -8.70 29.57 -20.22
CA ARG A 163 -9.33 29.77 -21.53
C ARG A 163 -9.85 31.21 -21.67
N ASP A 164 -10.36 31.79 -20.59
CA ASP A 164 -10.89 33.15 -20.57
C ASP A 164 -9.81 34.23 -20.31
N VAL A 165 -8.54 33.83 -20.20
CA VAL A 165 -7.38 34.74 -19.98
C VAL A 165 -7.52 35.53 -18.66
N LYS A 166 -7.93 34.84 -17.58
CA LYS A 166 -8.18 35.42 -16.24
C LYS A 166 -7.24 34.93 -15.14
N GLU A 167 -6.21 34.15 -15.49
CA GLU A 167 -5.19 33.66 -14.56
C GLU A 167 -4.51 34.79 -13.77
N SER A 168 -4.32 35.97 -14.39
CA SER A 168 -3.68 37.11 -13.74
C SER A 168 -4.44 37.59 -12.50
N GLU A 169 -5.77 37.51 -12.55
CA GLU A 169 -6.64 37.93 -11.45
C GLU A 169 -6.56 36.95 -10.28
N VAL A 170 -6.53 35.64 -10.57
CA VAL A 170 -6.35 34.59 -9.55
C VAL A 170 -4.96 34.63 -8.94
N ILE A 171 -3.90 34.72 -9.74
CA ILE A 171 -2.52 34.67 -9.23
C ILE A 171 -2.20 35.94 -8.42
N ARG A 172 -2.65 37.13 -8.87
CA ARG A 172 -2.50 38.35 -8.06
C ARG A 172 -3.30 38.28 -6.76
N ARG A 173 -4.48 37.66 -6.77
CA ARG A 173 -5.26 37.42 -5.55
C ARG A 173 -4.52 36.46 -4.60
N TYR A 174 -3.93 35.40 -5.14
CA TYR A 174 -3.09 34.46 -4.38
C TYR A 174 -1.90 35.17 -3.71
N ILE A 175 -1.22 36.07 -4.42
CA ILE A 175 -0.08 36.85 -3.88
C ILE A 175 -0.55 37.79 -2.74
N ALA A 176 -1.71 38.42 -2.90
CA ALA A 176 -2.20 39.43 -1.96
C ALA A 176 -2.95 38.86 -0.75
N ASP A 177 -3.70 37.78 -0.92
CA ASP A 177 -4.67 37.26 0.05
C ASP A 177 -4.72 35.73 0.00
N TYR A 178 -3.64 35.10 0.48
CA TYR A 178 -3.45 33.66 0.45
C TYR A 178 -4.57 32.88 1.15
N SER A 179 -5.04 31.79 0.51
CA SER A 179 -5.90 30.76 1.10
C SER A 179 -5.58 29.38 0.52
N GLU A 180 -5.93 28.30 1.24
CA GLU A 180 -5.76 26.92 0.75
C GLU A 180 -6.52 26.68 -0.57
N ALA A 181 -7.71 27.27 -0.73
CA ALA A 181 -8.49 27.18 -1.98
C ALA A 181 -7.78 27.86 -3.15
N LEU A 182 -7.16 29.03 -2.92
CA LEU A 182 -6.35 29.71 -3.93
C LEU A 182 -5.09 28.92 -4.28
N ASP A 183 -4.45 28.28 -3.30
CA ASP A 183 -3.29 27.41 -3.52
C ASP A 183 -3.63 26.26 -4.49
N GLN A 184 -4.73 25.53 -4.21
CA GLN A 184 -5.19 24.44 -5.07
C GLN A 184 -5.49 24.93 -6.51
N LEU A 185 -6.17 26.08 -6.63
CA LEU A 185 -6.51 26.65 -7.92
C LEU A 185 -5.28 27.14 -8.69
N ALA A 186 -4.34 27.83 -8.02
CA ALA A 186 -3.11 28.33 -8.60
C ALA A 186 -2.22 27.19 -9.14
N VAL A 187 -2.10 26.09 -8.40
CA VAL A 187 -1.38 24.89 -8.88
C VAL A 187 -1.99 24.37 -10.19
N GLN A 188 -3.33 24.25 -10.26
CA GLN A 188 -3.98 23.76 -11.48
C GLN A 188 -3.89 24.76 -12.64
N ILE A 189 -3.94 26.06 -12.36
CA ILE A 189 -3.70 27.10 -13.38
C ILE A 189 -2.29 26.94 -13.96
N GLY A 190 -1.26 26.75 -13.12
CA GLY A 190 0.11 26.50 -13.57
C GLY A 190 0.20 25.29 -14.51
N VAL A 191 -0.43 24.17 -14.14
CA VAL A 191 -0.49 22.95 -14.98
C VAL A 191 -1.11 23.23 -16.36
N VAL A 192 -2.20 24.02 -16.41
CA VAL A 192 -2.87 24.33 -17.68
C VAL A 192 -2.04 25.32 -18.50
N LEU A 193 -1.42 26.32 -17.87
CA LEU A 193 -0.60 27.33 -18.55
C LEU A 193 0.61 26.70 -19.23
N PHE A 194 1.42 25.89 -18.53
CA PHE A 194 2.59 25.25 -19.17
C PHE A 194 2.22 24.40 -20.40
N ARG A 195 1.01 23.83 -20.43
CA ARG A 195 0.51 23.07 -21.58
C ARG A 195 0.03 23.94 -22.74
N LYS A 196 -0.60 25.09 -22.47
CA LYS A 196 -1.33 25.89 -23.48
C LYS A 196 -0.66 27.22 -23.83
N ARG A 197 -0.02 27.87 -22.86
CA ARG A 197 0.60 29.20 -22.91
C ARG A 197 1.87 29.21 -22.04
N PRO A 198 2.96 28.55 -22.49
CA PRO A 198 4.17 28.39 -21.69
C PRO A 198 4.86 29.72 -21.35
N GLU A 199 4.83 30.70 -22.25
CA GLU A 199 5.41 32.04 -22.03
C GLU A 199 4.78 32.74 -20.81
N ASP A 200 3.44 32.66 -20.67
CA ASP A 200 2.74 33.20 -19.51
C ASP A 200 3.10 32.43 -18.23
N ALA A 201 3.26 31.10 -18.33
CA ALA A 201 3.66 30.27 -17.20
C ALA A 201 5.07 30.65 -16.70
N GLU A 202 6.01 30.88 -17.62
CA GLU A 202 7.37 31.33 -17.31
C GLU A 202 7.35 32.70 -16.62
N GLN A 203 6.56 33.66 -17.14
CA GLN A 203 6.43 34.97 -16.52
C GLN A 203 5.87 34.89 -15.09
N TRP A 204 4.84 34.06 -14.86
CA TRP A 204 4.32 33.87 -13.51
C TRP A 204 5.30 33.15 -12.59
N THR A 205 6.10 32.22 -13.12
CA THR A 205 7.19 31.58 -12.36
C THR A 205 8.21 32.62 -11.92
N ASP A 206 8.63 33.52 -12.81
CA ASP A 206 9.54 34.63 -12.50
C ASP A 206 8.99 35.49 -11.36
N VAL A 207 7.71 35.90 -11.44
CA VAL A 207 7.05 36.70 -10.40
C VAL A 207 7.04 35.96 -9.07
N LEU A 208 6.50 34.74 -9.03
CA LEU A 208 6.28 33.98 -7.80
C LEU A 208 7.57 33.63 -7.07
N LEU A 209 8.65 33.32 -7.79
CA LEU A 209 9.96 33.02 -7.19
C LEU A 209 10.59 34.24 -6.50
N HIS A 210 10.32 35.46 -6.99
CA HIS A 210 10.94 36.69 -6.50
C HIS A 210 10.06 37.48 -5.52
N GLU A 211 8.83 37.04 -5.27
CA GLU A 211 7.97 37.59 -4.24
C GLU A 211 8.57 37.40 -2.84
N LEU A 212 8.25 38.30 -1.92
CA LEU A 212 8.79 38.25 -0.55
C LEU A 212 8.15 37.13 0.29
N SER A 213 6.90 36.76 0.01
CA SER A 213 6.14 35.82 0.82
C SER A 213 6.53 34.36 0.57
N ASP A 214 6.58 33.56 1.65
CA ASP A 214 6.98 32.16 1.57
C ASP A 214 6.02 31.30 0.74
N HIS A 215 4.72 31.58 0.81
CA HIS A 215 3.72 30.86 0.01
C HIS A 215 3.89 31.12 -1.49
N CYS A 216 4.28 32.34 -1.91
CA CYS A 216 4.56 32.62 -3.31
C CYS A 216 5.80 31.87 -3.80
N LYS A 217 6.89 31.87 -3.02
CA LYS A 217 8.09 31.11 -3.36
C LYS A 217 7.81 29.62 -3.50
N ARG A 218 7.02 29.03 -2.59
CA ARG A 218 6.57 27.64 -2.71
C ARG A 218 5.80 27.38 -3.99
N MET A 219 4.86 28.26 -4.35
CA MET A 219 4.14 28.15 -5.63
C MET A 219 5.09 28.29 -6.83
N GLY A 220 6.06 29.20 -6.76
CA GLY A 220 7.11 29.35 -7.77
C GLY A 220 7.93 28.07 -7.94
N ILE A 221 8.30 27.40 -6.85
CA ILE A 221 8.96 26.08 -6.88
C ILE A 221 8.04 25.02 -7.49
N CYS A 222 6.74 25.03 -7.16
CA CYS A 222 5.77 24.13 -7.81
C CYS A 222 5.70 24.37 -9.32
N PHE A 223 5.69 25.63 -9.77
CA PHE A 223 5.70 25.99 -11.19
C PHE A 223 7.01 25.55 -11.87
N LEU A 224 8.14 25.75 -11.19
CA LEU A 224 9.45 25.29 -11.65
C LEU A 224 9.50 23.76 -11.80
N TYR A 225 8.94 23.01 -10.85
CA TYR A 225 8.78 21.57 -11.00
C TYR A 225 7.94 21.21 -12.23
N ARG A 226 6.83 21.92 -12.47
CA ARG A 226 6.01 21.71 -13.67
C ARG A 226 6.76 22.03 -14.97
N SER A 227 7.63 23.05 -14.98
CA SER A 227 8.39 23.39 -16.19
C SER A 227 9.30 22.25 -16.65
N THR A 228 9.84 21.45 -15.72
CA THR A 228 10.71 20.30 -16.05
C THR A 228 10.06 19.19 -16.89
N PHE A 229 8.73 19.21 -17.06
CA PHE A 229 8.03 18.31 -17.99
C PHE A 229 8.04 18.82 -19.44
N TYR A 230 8.44 20.07 -19.66
CA TYR A 230 8.45 20.74 -20.97
C TYR A 230 9.85 21.19 -21.38
N GLY A 231 10.77 21.35 -20.42
CA GLY A 231 12.18 21.66 -20.66
C GLY A 231 12.89 22.18 -19.42
N TYR A 232 14.20 22.40 -19.55
CA TYR A 232 15.07 22.80 -18.43
C TYR A 232 15.57 24.24 -18.49
N ALA A 233 15.30 24.98 -19.57
CA ALA A 233 15.76 26.36 -19.75
C ALA A 233 15.31 27.31 -18.63
N LEU A 234 14.07 27.16 -18.13
CA LEU A 234 13.57 27.96 -17.02
C LEU A 234 14.30 27.66 -15.70
N PHE A 235 14.61 26.39 -15.44
CA PHE A 235 15.41 25.98 -14.29
C PHE A 235 16.82 26.54 -14.36
N GLU A 236 17.47 26.41 -15.51
CA GLU A 236 18.83 26.92 -15.74
C GLU A 236 18.88 28.45 -15.61
N LYS A 237 17.88 29.17 -16.15
CA LYS A 237 17.74 30.62 -15.99
C LYS A 237 17.75 31.05 -14.52
N HIS A 238 17.07 30.31 -13.65
CA HIS A 238 16.93 30.63 -12.22
C HIS A 238 17.96 29.95 -11.32
N PHE A 239 18.82 29.09 -11.85
CA PHE A 239 19.70 28.23 -11.06
C PHE A 239 20.56 29.00 -10.04
N SER A 240 21.19 30.08 -10.48
CA SER A 240 22.02 30.93 -9.61
C SER A 240 21.23 31.53 -8.43
N TYR A 241 19.98 31.94 -8.68
CA TYR A 241 19.10 32.47 -7.63
C TYR A 241 18.64 31.36 -6.68
N ILE A 242 18.25 30.21 -7.22
CA ILE A 242 17.80 29.04 -6.45
C ILE A 242 18.91 28.60 -5.47
N GLU A 243 20.13 28.39 -5.94
CA GLU A 243 21.26 27.95 -5.11
C GLU A 243 21.63 28.96 -4.01
N SER A 244 21.64 30.25 -4.36
CA SER A 244 22.06 31.31 -3.44
C SER A 244 20.98 31.68 -2.41
N SER A 245 19.70 31.55 -2.76
CA SER A 245 18.59 32.13 -1.98
C SER A 245 17.58 31.11 -1.47
N LEU A 246 17.20 30.12 -2.29
CA LEU A 246 16.12 29.18 -1.94
C LEU A 246 16.66 27.93 -1.27
N CYS A 247 17.74 27.35 -1.79
CA CYS A 247 18.34 26.12 -1.27
C CYS A 247 18.86 26.24 0.18
N GLN A 248 19.04 27.46 0.70
CA GLN A 248 19.44 27.71 2.09
C GLN A 248 18.28 27.56 3.09
N ASN A 249 17.03 27.61 2.61
CA ASN A 249 15.85 27.37 3.42
C ASN A 249 15.42 25.90 3.27
N GLU A 250 15.26 25.21 4.40
CA GLU A 250 14.93 23.79 4.42
C GLU A 250 13.62 23.46 3.69
N GLN A 251 12.54 24.22 3.92
CA GLN A 251 11.23 23.94 3.30
C GLN A 251 11.26 24.14 1.78
N PHE A 252 12.00 25.14 1.30
CA PHE A 252 12.14 25.37 -0.14
C PHE A 252 13.03 24.31 -0.77
N TRP A 253 14.10 23.92 -0.09
CA TRP A 253 14.96 22.83 -0.55
C TRP A 253 14.19 21.52 -0.71
N GLU A 254 13.35 21.15 0.26
CA GLU A 254 12.51 19.95 0.15
C GLU A 254 11.63 19.96 -1.11
N GLY A 255 11.05 21.11 -1.48
CA GLY A 255 10.29 21.27 -2.72
C GLY A 255 11.13 21.27 -4.00
N LEU A 256 12.43 21.58 -3.90
CA LEU A 256 13.37 21.64 -5.03
C LEU A 256 14.04 20.29 -5.31
N ILE A 257 14.13 19.38 -4.34
CA ILE A 257 14.71 18.03 -4.53
C ILE A 257 14.12 17.31 -5.77
N PRO A 258 12.79 17.26 -5.98
CA PRO A 258 12.19 16.68 -7.18
C PRO A 258 12.65 17.35 -8.48
N VAL A 259 12.82 18.68 -8.48
CA VAL A 259 13.30 19.44 -9.64
C VAL A 259 14.73 19.02 -9.99
N TYR A 260 15.59 18.92 -8.97
CA TYR A 260 17.00 18.54 -9.12
C TYR A 260 17.14 17.10 -9.62
N ILE A 261 16.33 16.17 -9.11
CA ILE A 261 16.36 14.77 -9.54
C ILE A 261 15.89 14.62 -10.99
N ARG A 262 14.82 15.32 -11.39
CA ARG A 262 14.35 15.32 -12.79
C ARG A 262 15.41 15.90 -13.73
N TYR A 263 16.02 17.03 -13.36
CA TYR A 263 17.13 17.61 -14.11
C TYR A 263 18.31 16.63 -14.24
N LEU A 264 18.69 15.95 -13.16
CA LEU A 264 19.76 14.96 -13.19
C LEU A 264 19.42 13.77 -14.10
N SER A 265 18.17 13.31 -14.09
CA SER A 265 17.71 12.10 -14.79
C SER A 265 17.47 12.31 -16.29
N ASP A 266 16.76 13.38 -16.64
CA ASP A 266 16.27 13.58 -18.01
C ASP A 266 17.15 14.57 -18.80
N HIS A 267 18.17 15.19 -18.17
CA HIS A 267 19.07 16.17 -18.80
C HIS A 267 20.56 15.82 -18.63
N PRO A 268 21.06 14.79 -19.35
CA PRO A 268 22.45 14.30 -19.19
C PRO A 268 23.51 15.33 -19.58
N ASP A 269 23.24 16.19 -20.57
CA ASP A 269 24.16 17.22 -21.06
C ASP A 269 23.94 18.60 -20.40
N GLY A 270 23.17 18.65 -19.30
CA GLY A 270 22.81 19.89 -18.64
C GLY A 270 24.00 20.62 -18.01
N ILE A 271 24.07 21.94 -18.19
CA ILE A 271 25.22 22.78 -17.78
C ILE A 271 25.50 22.76 -16.27
N TYR A 272 24.47 22.58 -15.45
CA TYR A 272 24.56 22.54 -13.97
C TYR A 272 24.57 21.13 -13.39
N ARG A 273 24.78 20.10 -14.20
CA ARG A 273 24.70 18.69 -13.78
C ARG A 273 25.53 18.38 -12.53
N ASP A 274 26.82 18.73 -12.55
CA ASP A 274 27.73 18.39 -11.46
C ASP A 274 27.36 19.09 -10.14
N GLN A 275 26.87 20.33 -10.24
CA GLN A 275 26.41 21.11 -9.08
C GLN A 275 25.12 20.53 -8.50
N VAL A 276 24.17 20.16 -9.37
CA VAL A 276 22.92 19.49 -8.99
C VAL A 276 23.22 18.15 -8.30
N LYS A 277 24.10 17.32 -8.88
CA LYS A 277 24.54 16.05 -8.29
C LYS A 277 25.20 16.28 -6.92
N GLY A 278 26.12 17.24 -6.84
CA GLY A 278 26.82 17.60 -5.60
C GLY A 278 25.87 18.05 -4.49
N ARG A 279 24.83 18.82 -4.84
CA ARG A 279 23.79 19.27 -3.89
C ARG A 279 22.93 18.10 -3.41
N LEU A 280 22.46 17.24 -4.31
CA LEU A 280 21.68 16.05 -3.93
C LEU A 280 22.48 15.10 -3.03
N MET A 281 23.78 14.96 -3.25
CA MET A 281 24.67 14.17 -2.38
C MET A 281 24.79 14.73 -0.95
N GLN A 282 24.53 16.02 -0.74
CA GLN A 282 24.52 16.64 0.60
C GLN A 282 23.27 16.26 1.41
N CYS A 283 22.21 15.74 0.77
CA CYS A 283 21.03 15.24 1.49
C CYS A 283 21.34 14.12 2.48
N LYS A 284 22.51 13.46 2.40
CA LYS A 284 22.96 12.49 3.40
C LYS A 284 23.08 13.12 4.81
N ASP A 285 23.41 14.40 4.87
CA ASP A 285 23.56 15.17 6.10
C ASP A 285 22.28 15.98 6.43
N GLY A 286 21.25 15.87 5.58
CA GLY A 286 19.97 16.54 5.72
C GLY A 286 18.98 15.84 6.64
N SER A 287 17.79 16.44 6.78
CA SER A 287 16.70 15.88 7.59
C SER A 287 16.17 14.56 7.02
N GLN A 288 15.47 13.77 7.85
CA GLN A 288 14.85 12.52 7.40
C GLN A 288 13.82 12.76 6.27
N ALA A 289 13.14 13.92 6.29
CA ALA A 289 12.21 14.31 5.24
C ALA A 289 12.94 14.48 3.90
N GLN A 290 14.07 15.20 3.87
CA GLN A 290 14.89 15.36 2.66
C GLN A 290 15.38 14.01 2.11
N LYS A 291 15.89 13.12 2.97
CA LYS A 291 16.32 11.77 2.57
C LYS A 291 15.16 10.99 1.93
N ARG A 292 13.99 11.04 2.55
CA ARG A 292 12.78 10.33 2.09
C ARG A 292 12.29 10.86 0.74
N ILE A 293 12.19 12.18 0.57
CA ILE A 293 11.80 12.81 -0.70
C ILE A 293 12.79 12.40 -1.80
N CYS A 294 14.09 12.48 -1.51
CA CYS A 294 15.13 12.15 -2.50
C CYS A 294 15.04 10.69 -2.98
N ILE A 295 14.87 9.73 -2.06
CA ILE A 295 14.70 8.32 -2.44
C ILE A 295 13.39 8.07 -3.17
N GLN A 296 12.29 8.72 -2.77
CA GLN A 296 10.98 8.56 -3.42
C GLN A 296 10.99 9.00 -4.87
N GLU A 297 11.61 10.13 -5.15
CA GLU A 297 11.74 10.64 -6.52
C GLU A 297 12.72 9.78 -7.34
N LEU A 298 13.80 9.28 -6.74
CA LEU A 298 14.76 8.38 -7.40
C LEU A 298 14.20 6.96 -7.66
N LYS A 299 13.16 6.52 -6.93
CA LYS A 299 12.52 5.21 -7.11
C LYS A 299 12.08 4.94 -8.54
N TYR A 300 11.62 5.98 -9.23
CA TYR A 300 11.11 5.91 -10.60
C TYR A 300 12.16 6.23 -11.67
N CYS A 301 13.36 6.65 -11.27
CA CYS A 301 14.47 6.83 -12.19
C CYS A 301 14.94 5.43 -12.63
N ASP A 302 14.72 5.11 -13.90
CA ASP A 302 14.96 3.77 -14.44
C ASP A 302 16.44 3.36 -14.29
N CYS A 303 16.71 2.48 -13.32
CA CYS A 303 18.04 1.95 -13.04
C CYS A 303 18.57 1.07 -14.21
N ASP A 304 17.69 0.55 -15.07
CA ASP A 304 18.09 -0.26 -16.23
C ASP A 304 18.54 0.60 -17.43
N SER A 305 18.16 1.89 -17.45
CA SER A 305 18.57 2.85 -18.49
C SER A 305 20.04 3.32 -18.39
N GLY A 306 20.79 2.86 -17.38
CA GLY A 306 22.20 3.27 -17.19
C GLY A 306 22.37 4.60 -16.44
N PHE A 307 21.36 5.04 -15.69
CA PHE A 307 21.39 6.24 -14.85
C PHE A 307 22.34 6.11 -13.64
N ARG A 308 23.65 6.18 -13.89
CA ARG A 308 24.70 6.02 -12.86
C ARG A 308 24.65 7.09 -11.77
N ASP A 309 24.28 8.32 -12.15
CA ASP A 309 24.29 9.43 -11.20
C ASP A 309 23.22 9.29 -10.11
N GLY A 310 22.07 8.69 -10.42
CA GLY A 310 21.07 8.33 -9.43
C GLY A 310 21.55 7.28 -8.45
N SER A 311 22.24 6.23 -8.94
CA SER A 311 22.82 5.22 -8.06
C SER A 311 23.87 5.82 -7.13
N ASP A 312 24.71 6.76 -7.61
CA ASP A 312 25.70 7.43 -6.76
C ASP A 312 25.05 8.26 -5.66
N VAL A 313 23.93 8.94 -5.97
CA VAL A 313 23.16 9.70 -4.96
C VAL A 313 22.56 8.75 -3.93
N ILE A 314 21.94 7.64 -4.34
CA ILE A 314 21.38 6.64 -3.42
C ILE A 314 22.47 6.08 -2.50
N GLU A 315 23.62 5.65 -3.06
CA GLU A 315 24.74 5.12 -2.29
C GLU A 315 25.23 6.11 -1.23
N GLN A 316 25.29 7.38 -1.60
CA GLN A 316 25.71 8.44 -0.70
C GLN A 316 24.67 8.68 0.41
N LEU A 317 23.38 8.62 0.11
CA LEU A 317 22.31 8.76 1.11
C LEU A 317 22.36 7.62 2.14
N ILE A 318 22.46 6.38 1.67
CA ILE A 318 22.50 5.17 2.51
C ILE A 318 23.88 4.89 3.11
N SER A 319 24.87 5.76 2.88
CA SER A 319 26.14 5.76 3.60
C SER A 319 26.03 6.31 5.02
N THR A 320 24.91 6.98 5.33
CA THR A 320 24.61 7.52 6.65
C THR A 320 23.34 6.90 7.21
N PRO A 321 23.22 6.75 8.54
CA PRO A 321 21.98 6.31 9.15
C PRO A 321 20.80 7.26 8.84
N PHE A 322 19.63 6.69 8.56
CA PHE A 322 18.35 7.37 8.38
C PHE A 322 17.28 6.93 9.38
N GLY A 323 17.62 6.03 10.31
CA GLY A 323 16.70 5.51 11.33
C GLY A 323 15.76 4.42 10.82
N ILE A 324 14.76 4.09 11.64
CA ILE A 324 13.75 3.09 11.32
C ILE A 324 12.67 3.74 10.44
N ASP A 325 12.62 3.35 9.16
CA ASP A 325 11.75 3.92 8.14
C ASP A 325 11.42 2.87 7.06
N ASN A 326 10.39 2.06 7.31
CA ASN A 326 9.98 1.01 6.39
C ASN A 326 9.47 1.55 5.04
N LYS A 327 9.00 2.81 5.00
CA LYS A 327 8.60 3.44 3.74
C LYS A 327 9.83 3.71 2.87
N MET A 328 10.87 4.29 3.45
CA MET A 328 12.15 4.53 2.77
C MET A 328 12.80 3.22 2.31
N LEU A 329 12.77 2.16 3.12
CA LEU A 329 13.22 0.83 2.70
C LEU A 329 12.42 0.28 1.52
N ASN A 330 11.10 0.41 1.55
CA ASN A 330 10.27 -0.02 0.42
C ASN A 330 10.57 0.73 -0.87
N ASP A 331 10.88 2.03 -0.76
CA ASP A 331 11.28 2.84 -1.91
C ASP A 331 12.68 2.42 -2.44
N LEU A 332 13.55 1.88 -1.59
CA LEU A 332 14.86 1.31 -1.95
C LEU A 332 14.80 -0.11 -2.55
N ASP A 333 13.68 -0.82 -2.46
CA ASP A 333 13.58 -2.23 -2.91
C ASP A 333 13.92 -2.40 -4.40
N TYR A 334 13.49 -1.45 -5.23
CA TYR A 334 13.81 -1.49 -6.67
C TYR A 334 15.32 -1.37 -6.92
N TYR A 335 15.96 -0.44 -6.22
CA TYR A 335 17.40 -0.21 -6.32
C TYR A 335 18.20 -1.45 -5.83
N PHE A 336 17.85 -2.01 -4.67
CA PHE A 336 18.54 -3.18 -4.14
C PHE A 336 18.32 -4.43 -4.99
N LYS A 337 17.12 -4.63 -5.55
CA LYS A 337 16.86 -5.69 -6.52
C LYS A 337 17.77 -5.56 -7.74
N TRP A 338 17.83 -4.38 -8.36
CA TRP A 338 18.68 -4.11 -9.52
C TRP A 338 20.17 -4.38 -9.22
N LYS A 339 20.63 -3.97 -8.02
CA LYS A 339 22.01 -4.19 -7.59
C LYS A 339 22.28 -5.66 -7.28
N ALA A 340 21.33 -6.36 -6.67
CA ALA A 340 21.46 -7.77 -6.28
C ALA A 340 21.54 -8.70 -7.49
N GLN A 341 20.93 -8.33 -8.63
CA GLN A 341 21.09 -9.06 -9.90
C GLN A 341 22.53 -9.04 -10.44
N ARG A 342 23.37 -8.11 -9.98
CA ARG A 342 24.77 -7.94 -10.42
C ARG A 342 25.77 -8.39 -9.35
N ASP A 343 25.48 -8.10 -8.09
CA ASP A 343 26.30 -8.46 -6.93
C ASP A 343 25.43 -8.78 -5.71
N CYS A 344 24.87 -9.99 -5.69
CA CYS A 344 24.02 -10.48 -4.62
C CYS A 344 24.72 -10.42 -3.24
N ALA A 345 25.98 -10.87 -3.17
CA ALA A 345 26.74 -10.91 -1.93
C ALA A 345 27.08 -9.51 -1.39
N GLY A 346 27.42 -8.56 -2.27
CA GLY A 346 27.67 -7.17 -1.90
C GLY A 346 26.42 -6.47 -1.38
N VAL A 347 25.27 -6.69 -2.02
CA VAL A 347 23.98 -6.12 -1.54
C VAL A 347 23.61 -6.70 -0.19
N LEU A 348 23.77 -8.02 -0.01
CA LEU A 348 23.50 -8.65 1.28
C LEU A 348 24.30 -7.98 2.40
N LYS A 349 25.62 -7.83 2.24
CA LYS A 349 26.49 -7.12 3.20
C LYS A 349 26.06 -5.69 3.44
N GLN A 350 25.61 -4.99 2.40
CA GLN A 350 25.11 -3.62 2.53
C GLN A 350 23.81 -3.55 3.34
N LEU A 351 22.88 -4.48 3.12
CA LEU A 351 21.64 -4.56 3.90
C LEU A 351 21.90 -4.90 5.37
N TYR A 352 22.85 -5.79 5.65
CA TYR A 352 23.33 -6.04 7.02
C TYR A 352 23.86 -4.76 7.69
N ARG A 353 24.72 -4.00 6.98
CA ARG A 353 25.23 -2.72 7.48
C ARG A 353 24.08 -1.77 7.80
N LEU A 354 23.12 -1.62 6.88
CA LEU A 354 21.96 -0.76 7.07
C LEU A 354 21.08 -1.20 8.24
N TYR A 355 20.84 -2.50 8.39
CA TYR A 355 20.10 -3.05 9.52
C TYR A 355 20.72 -2.63 10.86
N LYS A 356 22.04 -2.81 10.98
CA LYS A 356 22.82 -2.51 12.19
C LYS A 356 22.93 -1.00 12.46
N GLU A 357 23.33 -0.21 11.48
CA GLU A 357 23.55 1.23 11.64
C GLU A 357 22.26 2.00 11.95
N ASN A 358 21.13 1.54 11.39
CA ASN A 358 19.81 2.12 11.66
C ASN A 358 19.11 1.51 12.88
N LYS A 359 19.77 0.56 13.57
CA LYS A 359 19.28 -0.10 14.80
C LYS A 359 17.94 -0.80 14.62
N TYR A 360 17.75 -1.48 13.49
CA TYR A 360 16.62 -2.38 13.30
C TYR A 360 16.67 -3.56 14.28
N ALA A 361 15.52 -4.19 14.47
CA ALA A 361 15.28 -5.30 15.37
C ALA A 361 14.26 -6.23 14.71
N LEU A 362 14.12 -7.45 15.23
CA LEU A 362 13.29 -8.50 14.63
C LEU A 362 11.82 -8.12 14.42
N ASP A 363 11.27 -7.29 15.30
CA ASP A 363 9.88 -6.82 15.26
C ASP A 363 9.63 -5.72 14.22
N HIS A 364 10.70 -5.12 13.68
CA HIS A 364 10.58 -4.08 12.65
C HIS A 364 10.38 -4.63 11.23
N GLN A 365 10.52 -5.95 11.04
CA GLN A 365 10.27 -6.65 9.77
C GLN A 365 11.08 -6.07 8.59
N PHE A 366 12.38 -5.87 8.78
CA PHE A 366 13.24 -5.17 7.82
C PHE A 366 13.19 -5.77 6.41
N LEU A 367 13.31 -7.10 6.29
CA LEU A 367 13.28 -7.76 4.98
C LEU A 367 11.87 -7.81 4.36
N GLU A 368 10.80 -7.65 5.14
CA GLU A 368 9.44 -7.56 4.58
C GLU A 368 9.22 -6.27 3.78
N ALA A 369 9.97 -5.21 4.10
CA ALA A 369 9.95 -3.97 3.32
C ALA A 369 10.62 -4.12 1.94
N LEU A 370 11.38 -5.20 1.69
CA LEU A 370 12.21 -5.45 0.50
C LEU A 370 11.81 -6.73 -0.27
N PRO A 371 10.53 -6.89 -0.68
CA PRO A 371 10.03 -8.15 -1.24
C PRO A 371 10.69 -8.53 -2.57
N GLN A 372 11.00 -7.56 -3.44
CA GLN A 372 11.62 -7.86 -4.74
C GLN A 372 13.08 -8.26 -4.59
N THR A 373 13.82 -7.58 -3.71
CA THR A 373 15.19 -7.94 -3.38
C THR A 373 15.27 -9.34 -2.76
N CYS A 374 14.35 -9.67 -1.84
CA CYS A 374 14.25 -11.00 -1.26
C CYS A 374 14.00 -12.09 -2.31
N MET A 375 13.26 -11.79 -3.39
CA MET A 375 13.04 -12.75 -4.48
C MET A 375 14.35 -13.10 -5.21
N ILE A 376 15.22 -12.11 -5.45
CA ILE A 376 16.55 -12.35 -6.04
C ILE A 376 17.38 -13.23 -5.11
N PHE A 377 17.39 -12.91 -3.81
CA PHE A 377 18.12 -13.70 -2.82
C PHE A 377 17.64 -15.15 -2.69
N ARG A 378 16.34 -15.42 -2.88
CA ARG A 378 15.84 -16.80 -2.92
C ARG A 378 16.43 -17.60 -4.10
N ASN A 379 16.50 -16.96 -5.27
CA ASN A 379 17.05 -17.59 -6.47
C ASN A 379 18.57 -17.83 -6.36
N GLU A 380 19.28 -16.97 -5.64
CA GLU A 380 20.73 -17.04 -5.41
C GLU A 380 21.09 -17.61 -4.01
N SER A 381 20.20 -18.41 -3.43
CA SER A 381 20.29 -18.82 -2.01
C SER A 381 21.51 -19.70 -1.69
N GLU A 382 22.06 -20.43 -2.67
CA GLU A 382 23.29 -21.22 -2.52
C GLU A 382 24.48 -20.34 -2.06
N GLY A 383 24.65 -19.17 -2.68
CA GLY A 383 25.72 -18.23 -2.34
C GLY A 383 25.51 -17.48 -1.02
N ILE A 384 24.28 -17.46 -0.50
CA ILE A 384 23.90 -16.77 0.74
C ILE A 384 24.04 -17.69 1.95
N THR A 385 23.77 -18.99 1.80
CA THR A 385 23.61 -19.93 2.91
C THR A 385 24.85 -20.02 3.79
N GLY A 386 26.05 -20.08 3.18
CA GLY A 386 27.30 -20.10 3.94
C GLY A 386 27.56 -18.82 4.74
N TYR A 387 27.31 -17.65 4.12
CA TYR A 387 27.45 -16.37 4.80
C TYR A 387 26.42 -16.21 5.95
N TRP A 388 25.19 -16.67 5.73
CA TRP A 388 24.14 -16.66 6.73
C TRP A 388 24.48 -17.52 7.95
N TYR A 389 24.96 -18.75 7.73
CA TYR A 389 25.24 -19.71 8.81
C TYR A 389 26.32 -19.17 9.75
N ASP A 390 27.42 -18.66 9.19
CA ASP A 390 28.49 -18.01 9.95
C ASP A 390 27.95 -16.88 10.84
N ARG A 391 27.10 -16.01 10.30
CA ARG A 391 26.50 -14.90 11.07
C ARG A 391 25.46 -15.35 12.09
N LEU A 392 24.73 -16.43 11.82
CA LEU A 392 23.80 -17.01 12.77
C LEU A 392 24.55 -17.50 14.02
N ILE A 393 25.65 -18.22 13.84
CA ILE A 393 26.40 -18.83 14.95
C ILE A 393 27.39 -17.84 15.57
N HIS A 394 28.26 -17.24 14.76
CA HIS A 394 29.43 -16.48 15.22
C HIS A 394 29.25 -14.95 15.15
N GLY A 395 28.16 -14.45 14.54
CA GLY A 395 27.94 -13.01 14.37
C GLY A 395 27.63 -12.26 15.66
N ASP A 396 27.62 -10.93 15.60
CA ASP A 396 27.11 -10.12 16.71
C ASP A 396 25.58 -10.24 16.88
N LYS A 397 25.00 -9.56 17.87
CA LYS A 397 23.55 -9.58 18.14
C LYS A 397 22.70 -9.13 16.94
N TYR A 398 23.14 -8.15 16.15
CA TYR A 398 22.41 -7.67 14.97
C TYR A 398 22.56 -8.63 13.80
N GLU A 399 23.76 -9.18 13.61
CA GLU A 399 24.02 -10.20 12.60
C GLU A 399 23.18 -11.46 12.85
N PHE A 400 23.04 -11.89 14.11
CA PHE A 400 22.14 -12.95 14.51
C PHE A 400 20.68 -12.65 14.13
N TYR A 401 20.16 -11.49 14.53
CA TYR A 401 18.77 -11.12 14.26
C TYR A 401 18.47 -11.00 12.76
N PHE A 402 19.37 -10.39 11.98
CA PHE A 402 19.20 -10.35 10.55
C PHE A 402 19.28 -11.75 9.92
N SER A 403 20.14 -12.63 10.43
CA SER A 403 20.18 -14.04 10.01
C SER A 403 18.88 -14.78 10.33
N ILE A 404 18.19 -14.47 11.43
CA ILE A 404 16.86 -15.02 11.69
C ILE A 404 15.85 -14.54 10.63
N GLU A 405 15.87 -13.26 10.23
CA GLU A 405 14.98 -12.78 9.14
C GLU A 405 15.30 -13.44 7.79
N ILE A 406 16.59 -13.63 7.45
CA ILE A 406 17.00 -14.36 6.24
C ILE A 406 16.48 -15.79 6.27
N PHE A 407 16.64 -16.49 7.40
CA PHE A 407 16.12 -17.84 7.56
C PHE A 407 14.61 -17.87 7.31
N GLN A 408 13.86 -16.90 7.81
CA GLN A 408 12.40 -16.85 7.64
C GLN A 408 11.98 -16.53 6.19
N LYS A 409 12.62 -15.58 5.53
CA LYS A 409 12.10 -14.96 4.29
C LYS A 409 12.81 -15.37 3.01
N ILE A 410 14.04 -15.87 3.11
CA ILE A 410 14.94 -16.08 1.97
C ILE A 410 15.35 -17.55 1.83
N LEU A 411 15.85 -18.19 2.88
CA LEU A 411 16.44 -19.52 2.72
C LEU A 411 15.38 -20.63 2.63
N PRO A 412 15.27 -21.36 1.53
CA PRO A 412 14.44 -22.55 1.48
C PRO A 412 15.19 -23.74 2.11
N LEU A 413 14.44 -24.73 2.64
CA LEU A 413 15.03 -25.82 3.43
C LEU A 413 15.83 -26.83 2.60
N ASP A 414 15.45 -27.03 1.34
CA ASP A 414 16.15 -27.87 0.36
C ASP A 414 17.58 -27.34 0.10
N GLN A 415 17.75 -26.02 0.00
CA GLN A 415 19.06 -25.41 -0.18
C GLN A 415 19.93 -25.50 1.09
N LEU A 416 19.30 -25.38 2.25
CA LEU A 416 19.98 -25.61 3.52
C LEU A 416 20.44 -27.07 3.64
N GLU A 417 19.63 -28.04 3.21
CA GLU A 417 20.01 -29.46 3.19
C GLU A 417 21.25 -29.70 2.31
N SER A 418 21.27 -29.16 1.09
CA SER A 418 22.44 -29.22 0.19
C SER A 418 23.69 -28.59 0.81
N PHE A 419 23.56 -27.45 1.49
CA PHE A 419 24.68 -26.80 2.19
C PHE A 419 25.22 -27.67 3.34
N LEU A 420 24.32 -28.24 4.15
CA LEU A 420 24.67 -29.11 5.27
C LEU A 420 25.33 -30.41 4.81
N GLU A 421 25.10 -30.88 3.58
CA GLU A 421 25.79 -32.03 3.00
C GLU A 421 27.26 -31.75 2.67
N LEU A 422 27.58 -30.51 2.31
CA LEU A 422 28.90 -30.11 1.84
C LEU A 422 29.83 -29.61 2.96
N GLN A 423 29.29 -29.28 4.14
CA GLN A 423 30.04 -28.68 5.24
C GLN A 423 30.23 -29.64 6.42
N GLU A 424 31.44 -29.65 6.97
CA GLU A 424 31.71 -30.30 8.26
C GLU A 424 31.37 -29.32 9.40
N LEU A 425 30.15 -29.45 9.94
CA LEU A 425 29.69 -28.60 11.04
C LEU A 425 29.93 -29.26 12.41
N VAL A 426 30.30 -28.44 13.40
CA VAL A 426 30.46 -28.91 14.77
C VAL A 426 29.08 -29.15 15.37
N ARG A 427 28.91 -30.30 16.05
CA ARG A 427 27.64 -30.69 16.68
C ARG A 427 27.07 -29.62 17.62
N SER A 428 27.92 -28.98 18.43
CA SER A 428 27.50 -27.91 19.35
C SER A 428 26.92 -26.71 18.60
N GLU A 429 27.51 -26.32 17.47
CA GLU A 429 27.03 -25.20 16.66
C GLU A 429 25.67 -25.50 16.02
N MET A 430 25.48 -26.74 15.52
CA MET A 430 24.18 -27.17 14.99
C MET A 430 23.07 -27.10 16.05
N LEU A 431 23.36 -27.54 17.28
CA LEU A 431 22.42 -27.47 18.40
C LEU A 431 22.14 -26.01 18.81
N LEU A 432 23.18 -25.17 18.86
CA LEU A 432 23.07 -23.75 19.18
C LEU A 432 22.25 -22.99 18.13
N GLY A 433 22.50 -23.25 16.84
CA GLY A 433 21.75 -22.66 15.73
C GLY A 433 20.28 -23.08 15.76
N MET A 434 20.02 -24.37 16.01
CA MET A 434 18.66 -24.87 16.15
C MET A 434 17.92 -24.24 17.33
N GLU A 435 18.57 -24.10 18.49
CA GLU A 435 17.98 -23.42 19.65
C GLU A 435 17.68 -21.94 19.36
N GLY A 436 18.56 -21.24 18.63
CA GLY A 436 18.33 -19.85 18.20
C GLY A 436 17.14 -19.70 17.26
N ILE A 437 17.08 -20.54 16.23
CA ILE A 437 15.95 -20.55 15.28
C ILE A 437 14.64 -20.84 16.02
N LEU A 438 14.62 -21.85 16.90
CA LEU A 438 13.46 -22.22 17.71
C LEU A 438 12.93 -21.05 18.56
N LEU A 439 13.82 -20.28 19.19
CA LEU A 439 13.42 -19.20 20.10
C LEU A 439 12.98 -17.92 19.37
N PHE A 440 13.57 -17.63 18.21
CA PHE A 440 13.40 -16.35 17.51
C PHE A 440 12.58 -16.43 16.22
N THR A 441 12.11 -17.62 15.83
CA THR A 441 11.28 -17.81 14.62
C THR A 441 9.86 -18.28 14.96
N PRO A 442 8.82 -17.69 14.34
CA PRO A 442 7.44 -18.13 14.54
C PRO A 442 6.99 -19.26 13.57
N ASP A 443 7.83 -19.69 12.62
CA ASP A 443 7.49 -20.71 11.61
C ASP A 443 7.70 -22.13 12.13
N GLU A 444 6.65 -22.68 12.73
CA GLU A 444 6.61 -23.99 13.37
C GLU A 444 6.85 -25.15 12.40
N ASN A 445 6.37 -25.03 11.15
CA ASN A 445 6.56 -26.05 10.13
C ASN A 445 8.02 -26.12 9.72
N LYS A 446 8.63 -24.96 9.45
CA LYS A 446 10.03 -24.87 9.06
C LYS A 446 10.98 -25.31 10.18
N ILE A 447 10.64 -25.00 11.43
CA ILE A 447 11.36 -25.50 12.62
C ILE A 447 11.29 -27.03 12.68
N ALA A 448 10.11 -27.62 12.54
CA ALA A 448 9.93 -29.06 12.62
C ALA A 448 10.68 -29.79 11.49
N ASP A 449 10.60 -29.30 10.25
CA ASP A 449 11.33 -29.87 9.12
C ASP A 449 12.86 -29.75 9.32
N LEU A 450 13.35 -28.59 9.79
CA LEU A 450 14.76 -28.40 10.12
C LEU A 450 15.25 -29.40 11.19
N ALA A 451 14.41 -29.71 12.17
CA ALA A 451 14.74 -30.69 13.21
C ALA A 451 15.09 -32.05 12.59
N PHE A 452 14.29 -32.53 11.63
CA PHE A 452 14.56 -33.78 10.93
C PHE A 452 15.76 -33.68 10.00
N LEU A 453 15.97 -32.54 9.32
CA LEU A 453 17.16 -32.34 8.48
C LEU A 453 18.47 -32.48 9.27
N LEU A 454 18.55 -31.86 10.46
CA LEU A 454 19.74 -31.91 11.32
C LEU A 454 20.02 -33.29 11.93
N ALA A 455 19.01 -34.17 12.04
CA ALA A 455 19.19 -35.53 12.54
C ALA A 455 20.24 -36.31 11.74
N ASP A 456 20.20 -36.17 10.41
CA ASP A 456 21.15 -36.79 9.48
C ASP A 456 22.59 -36.30 9.70
N LYS A 457 22.78 -35.07 10.18
CA LYS A 457 24.11 -34.47 10.36
C LYS A 457 24.69 -34.73 11.73
N ILE A 458 23.87 -34.73 12.78
CA ILE A 458 24.34 -34.96 14.15
C ILE A 458 24.76 -36.42 14.37
N LYS A 459 24.07 -37.36 13.70
CA LYS A 459 24.35 -38.81 13.71
C LYS A 459 24.46 -39.42 15.11
N ASP A 460 23.68 -38.88 16.05
CA ASP A 460 23.61 -39.29 17.46
C ASP A 460 22.15 -39.25 17.91
N ASN A 461 21.45 -40.36 17.67
CA ASN A 461 19.99 -40.43 17.80
C ASN A 461 19.49 -40.42 19.24
N GLU A 462 20.33 -40.70 20.25
CA GLU A 462 19.92 -40.57 21.65
C GLU A 462 20.07 -39.13 22.12
N LEU A 463 21.25 -38.54 21.93
CA LEU A 463 21.51 -37.17 22.35
C LEU A 463 20.57 -36.20 21.63
N TYR A 464 20.38 -36.37 20.33
CA TYR A 464 19.54 -35.46 19.56
C TYR A 464 18.05 -35.66 19.83
N PHE A 465 17.60 -36.88 20.09
CA PHE A 465 16.22 -37.12 20.50
C PHE A 465 15.91 -36.43 21.84
N GLU A 466 16.79 -36.51 22.83
CA GLU A 466 16.60 -35.81 24.10
C GLU A 466 16.54 -34.29 23.92
N PHE A 467 17.41 -33.72 23.06
CA PHE A 467 17.32 -32.31 22.69
C PHE A 467 15.96 -31.96 22.04
N CYS A 468 15.53 -32.72 21.03
CA CYS A 468 14.25 -32.50 20.35
C CYS A 468 13.06 -32.62 21.30
N LYS A 469 13.10 -33.59 22.22
CA LYS A 469 12.07 -33.81 23.24
C LYS A 469 11.98 -32.64 24.22
N GLU A 470 13.12 -32.19 24.76
CA GLU A 470 13.16 -31.11 25.75
C GLU A 470 12.84 -29.74 25.16
N LYS A 471 13.32 -29.44 23.95
CA LYS A 471 13.28 -28.10 23.37
C LYS A 471 12.16 -27.93 22.35
N ILE A 472 12.03 -28.86 21.40
CA ILE A 472 11.12 -28.72 20.26
C ILE A 472 9.75 -29.29 20.59
N TYR A 473 9.65 -30.57 20.99
CA TYR A 473 8.38 -31.21 21.33
C TYR A 473 7.67 -30.48 22.48
N SER A 474 8.42 -30.00 23.48
CA SER A 474 7.84 -29.24 24.58
C SER A 474 7.15 -27.95 24.15
N ASN A 475 7.54 -27.36 23.00
CA ASN A 475 6.98 -26.12 22.47
C ASN A 475 6.02 -26.34 21.28
N TYR A 476 6.31 -27.29 20.40
CA TYR A 476 5.65 -27.53 19.11
C TYR A 476 5.32 -29.02 18.91
N SER A 477 4.77 -29.69 19.93
CA SER A 477 4.52 -31.14 19.88
C SER A 477 3.60 -31.54 18.73
N SER A 478 2.63 -30.71 18.37
CA SER A 478 1.58 -31.10 17.44
C SER A 478 2.14 -31.18 16.03
N VAL A 479 2.80 -30.10 15.60
CA VAL A 479 3.44 -29.99 14.29
C VAL A 479 4.60 -30.98 14.18
N LEU A 480 5.43 -31.11 15.23
CA LEU A 480 6.54 -32.07 15.22
C LEU A 480 6.05 -33.52 15.06
N THR A 481 4.95 -33.89 15.73
CA THR A 481 4.34 -35.23 15.60
C THR A 481 3.72 -35.44 14.21
N GLU A 482 3.10 -34.40 13.64
CA GLU A 482 2.56 -34.46 12.28
C GLU A 482 3.66 -34.70 11.25
N LYS A 483 4.76 -33.94 11.33
CA LYS A 483 5.95 -34.12 10.48
C LYS A 483 6.65 -35.46 10.72
N ALA A 484 6.69 -35.95 11.96
CA ALA A 484 7.24 -37.27 12.26
C ALA A 484 6.54 -38.38 11.46
N LYS A 485 5.22 -38.29 11.25
CA LYS A 485 4.50 -39.29 10.42
C LYS A 485 4.99 -39.35 8.98
N SER A 486 5.36 -38.21 8.39
CA SER A 486 5.93 -38.18 7.04
C SER A 486 7.37 -38.69 7.01
N TYR A 487 8.18 -38.34 8.01
CA TYR A 487 9.60 -38.73 8.07
C TYR A 487 9.83 -40.19 8.51
N ALA A 488 8.84 -40.85 9.12
CA ALA A 488 8.92 -42.28 9.45
C ALA A 488 9.13 -43.17 8.21
N ALA A 489 8.67 -42.74 7.04
CA ALA A 489 8.88 -43.43 5.76
C ALA A 489 10.12 -42.92 4.99
N SER A 490 10.98 -42.11 5.62
CA SER A 490 12.17 -41.56 4.99
C SER A 490 13.19 -42.67 4.66
N SER A 491 13.87 -42.54 3.53
CA SER A 491 15.02 -43.38 3.19
C SER A 491 16.25 -43.12 4.07
N ASN A 492 16.29 -42.00 4.78
CA ASN A 492 17.37 -41.65 5.68
C ASN A 492 17.16 -42.27 7.07
N LEU A 493 18.10 -43.12 7.50
CA LEU A 493 18.04 -43.86 8.76
C LEU A 493 17.86 -42.94 9.98
N TYR A 494 18.65 -41.87 10.08
CA TYR A 494 18.61 -40.97 11.25
C TYR A 494 17.30 -40.18 11.33
N ARG A 495 16.73 -39.80 10.19
CA ARG A 495 15.41 -39.12 10.13
C ARG A 495 14.28 -40.06 10.53
N ALA A 496 14.30 -41.30 10.02
CA ALA A 496 13.33 -42.32 10.34
C ALA A 496 13.38 -42.70 11.82
N GLU A 497 14.57 -42.94 12.38
CA GLU A 497 14.75 -43.27 13.81
C GLU A 497 14.28 -42.13 14.73
N LEU A 498 14.60 -40.88 14.41
CA LEU A 498 14.09 -39.73 15.18
C LEU A 498 12.56 -39.66 15.14
N ALA A 499 11.97 -39.87 13.95
CA ALA A 499 10.52 -39.86 13.77
C ALA A 499 9.83 -40.97 14.59
N GLU A 500 10.36 -42.19 14.57
CA GLU A 500 9.82 -43.30 15.36
C GLU A 500 9.87 -43.00 16.87
N LYS A 501 10.99 -42.47 17.38
CA LYS A 501 11.12 -42.10 18.79
C LYS A 501 10.15 -40.99 19.20
N ILE A 502 9.95 -39.97 18.36
CA ILE A 502 8.97 -38.90 18.63
C ILE A 502 7.55 -39.47 18.67
N LEU A 503 7.19 -40.35 17.73
CA LEU A 503 5.87 -40.98 17.69
C LEU A 503 5.63 -41.88 18.92
N ALA A 504 6.63 -42.66 19.32
CA ALA A 504 6.56 -43.49 20.52
C ALA A 504 6.40 -42.64 21.79
N TYR A 505 7.15 -41.54 21.90
CA TYR A 505 7.05 -40.61 23.00
C TYR A 505 5.69 -39.91 23.05
N ASP A 506 5.14 -39.47 21.91
CA ASP A 506 3.82 -38.85 21.84
C ASP A 506 2.70 -39.80 22.29
N GLN A 507 2.78 -41.08 21.90
CA GLN A 507 1.85 -42.11 22.37
C GLN A 507 1.96 -42.32 23.88
N GLU A 508 3.17 -42.40 24.42
CA GLU A 508 3.38 -42.54 25.86
C GLU A 508 2.87 -41.32 26.63
N TYR A 509 3.14 -40.12 26.11
CA TYR A 509 2.71 -38.85 26.68
C TYR A 509 1.18 -38.75 26.70
N LYS A 510 0.50 -39.05 25.59
CA LYS A 510 -0.97 -39.09 25.51
C LYS A 510 -1.56 -40.08 26.51
N ARG A 511 -0.96 -41.27 26.65
CA ARG A 511 -1.38 -42.27 27.63
C ARG A 511 -1.22 -41.76 29.08
N LYS A 512 -0.11 -41.07 29.40
CA LYS A 512 0.11 -40.46 30.72
C LYS A 512 -0.91 -39.35 31.00
N MET A 513 -1.15 -38.47 30.03
CA MET A 513 -2.14 -37.40 30.14
C MET A 513 -3.55 -37.97 30.35
N GLN A 514 -3.93 -39.00 29.58
CA GLN A 514 -5.22 -39.67 29.73
C GLN A 514 -5.39 -40.27 31.12
N LYS A 515 -4.37 -40.96 31.65
CA LYS A 515 -4.40 -41.47 33.04
C LYS A 515 -4.58 -40.34 34.06
N GLY A 516 -3.93 -39.19 33.86
CA GLY A 516 -4.10 -38.03 34.73
C GLY A 516 -5.52 -37.45 34.69
N TYR A 517 -6.18 -37.45 33.53
CA TYR A 517 -7.60 -37.04 33.43
C TYR A 517 -8.57 -38.05 34.04
N GLU A 518 -8.22 -39.33 34.02
CA GLU A 518 -9.01 -40.42 34.60
C GLU A 518 -8.85 -40.52 36.13
N ASP A 519 -7.75 -40.01 36.68
CA ASP A 519 -7.50 -39.93 38.12
C ASP A 519 -8.40 -38.88 38.79
N LYS A 520 -9.22 -39.34 39.73
CA LYS A 520 -10.22 -38.50 40.42
C LYS A 520 -9.57 -37.49 41.36
N ASP A 521 -8.36 -37.75 41.86
CA ASP A 521 -7.66 -36.85 42.78
C ASP A 521 -7.14 -35.59 42.08
N TYR A 522 -6.91 -35.68 40.76
CA TYR A 522 -6.49 -34.55 39.90
C TYR A 522 -7.63 -33.94 39.09
N ARG A 523 -8.87 -34.42 39.23
CA ARG A 523 -10.03 -33.75 38.63
C ARG A 523 -10.18 -32.36 39.22
N ILE A 524 -9.98 -31.34 38.39
CA ILE A 524 -10.30 -29.97 38.74
C ILE A 524 -11.78 -29.96 39.16
N ASN A 525 -12.06 -29.51 40.38
CA ASN A 525 -13.43 -29.35 40.88
C ASN A 525 -14.26 -28.62 39.83
N GLU A 526 -15.32 -29.25 39.32
CA GLU A 526 -16.09 -28.75 38.17
C GLU A 526 -16.61 -27.32 38.40
N ASP A 527 -16.91 -26.95 39.65
CA ASP A 527 -17.33 -25.58 39.99
C ASP A 527 -16.18 -24.58 39.90
N ARG A 528 -14.97 -24.96 40.33
CA ARG A 528 -13.78 -24.11 40.16
C ARG A 528 -13.38 -24.01 38.68
N TYR A 529 -13.49 -25.10 37.93
CA TYR A 529 -13.20 -25.11 36.50
C TYR A 529 -14.20 -24.24 35.73
N ARG A 530 -15.49 -24.34 36.03
CA ARG A 530 -16.53 -23.47 35.45
C ARG A 530 -16.26 -22.01 35.80
N LYS A 531 -15.99 -21.69 37.08
CA LYS A 531 -15.63 -20.32 37.49
C LYS A 531 -14.40 -19.78 36.76
N TYR A 532 -13.37 -20.60 36.60
CA TYR A 532 -12.17 -20.24 35.84
C TYR A 532 -12.47 -20.02 34.37
N GLN A 533 -13.22 -20.91 33.71
CA GLN A 533 -13.63 -20.73 32.32
C GLN A 533 -14.50 -19.48 32.13
N THR A 534 -15.42 -19.20 33.05
CA THR A 534 -16.23 -17.98 33.02
C THR A 534 -15.35 -16.75 33.16
N ALA A 535 -14.41 -16.73 34.11
CA ALA A 535 -13.48 -15.62 34.30
C ALA A 535 -12.55 -15.41 33.09
N MET A 536 -12.01 -16.48 32.50
CA MET A 536 -11.21 -16.41 31.28
C MET A 536 -12.02 -15.94 30.07
N ALA A 537 -13.25 -16.44 29.89
CA ALA A 537 -14.13 -16.00 28.81
C ALA A 537 -14.47 -14.51 28.96
N GLU A 538 -14.72 -14.04 30.19
CA GLU A 538 -15.01 -12.64 30.49
C GLU A 538 -13.78 -11.74 30.30
N GLN A 539 -12.60 -12.20 30.71
CA GLN A 539 -11.34 -11.50 30.45
C GLN A 539 -11.02 -11.42 28.95
N ASN A 540 -11.17 -12.52 28.21
CA ASN A 540 -10.98 -12.54 26.76
C ASN A 540 -12.01 -11.66 26.05
N ARG A 541 -13.25 -11.61 26.53
CA ARG A 541 -14.27 -10.70 26.01
C ARG A 541 -13.86 -9.25 26.21
N LYS A 542 -13.35 -8.88 27.40
CA LYS A 542 -12.82 -7.53 27.67
C LYS A 542 -11.63 -7.19 26.78
N ILE A 543 -10.66 -8.09 26.62
CA ILE A 543 -9.51 -7.89 25.73
C ILE A 543 -9.98 -7.71 24.28
N GLN A 544 -10.97 -8.48 23.82
CA GLN A 544 -11.55 -8.31 22.49
C GLN A 544 -12.34 -7.01 22.34
N GLU A 545 -13.08 -6.59 23.36
CA GLU A 545 -13.78 -5.30 23.41
C GLU A 545 -12.77 -4.14 23.35
N GLU A 546 -11.72 -4.16 24.17
CA GLU A 546 -10.63 -3.17 24.16
C GLU A 546 -9.86 -3.17 22.84
N ALA A 547 -9.56 -4.33 22.26
CA ALA A 547 -8.92 -4.45 20.96
C ALA A 547 -9.82 -3.96 19.82
N ARG A 548 -11.14 -4.17 19.91
CA ARG A 548 -12.13 -3.63 18.96
C ARG A 548 -12.25 -2.12 19.08
N GLU A 549 -12.29 -1.59 20.30
CA GLU A 549 -12.34 -0.16 20.56
C GLU A 549 -11.03 0.55 20.19
N GLY A 550 -9.87 -0.13 20.28
CA GLY A 550 -8.57 0.38 19.84
C GLY A 550 -8.30 0.23 18.34
N SER A 551 -8.99 -0.67 17.65
CA SER A 551 -8.79 -0.95 16.23
C SER A 551 -9.59 0.01 15.34
N PHE A 552 -8.91 0.61 14.35
CA PHE A 552 -9.53 1.37 13.27
C PHE A 552 -10.64 0.57 12.58
N PHE A 553 -10.45 -0.74 12.39
CA PHE A 553 -11.43 -1.59 11.73
C PHE A 553 -12.67 -1.85 12.60
N GLY A 554 -12.49 -2.02 13.91
CA GLY A 554 -13.60 -2.26 14.85
C GLY A 554 -14.53 -1.06 15.02
N ARG A 555 -14.00 0.17 14.86
CA ARG A 555 -14.80 1.41 14.94
C ARG A 555 -15.62 1.71 13.68
N TYR A 556 -15.10 1.37 12.50
CA TYR A 556 -15.72 1.79 11.22
C TYR A 556 -16.40 0.65 10.45
N PHE A 557 -16.10 -0.62 10.75
CA PHE A 557 -16.72 -1.76 10.09
C PHE A 557 -17.45 -2.63 11.12
N PRO A 558 -18.80 -2.58 11.21
CA PRO A 558 -19.54 -3.59 11.94
C PRO A 558 -19.25 -4.97 11.32
N ASP A 559 -19.10 -6.02 12.14
CA ASP A 559 -18.77 -7.39 11.74
C ASP A 559 -19.56 -7.82 10.48
N ARG A 560 -18.96 -7.66 9.31
CA ARG A 560 -19.48 -8.14 8.03
C ARG A 560 -18.51 -9.18 7.51
N LYS A 561 -18.97 -10.44 7.42
CA LYS A 561 -18.23 -11.50 6.73
C LYS A 561 -18.06 -11.11 5.26
N MET A 562 -16.83 -10.79 4.85
CA MET A 562 -16.50 -10.58 3.44
C MET A 562 -16.69 -11.90 2.67
N LYS A 563 -17.51 -11.88 1.62
CA LYS A 563 -17.75 -13.02 0.72
C LYS A 563 -16.81 -12.88 -0.48
N TYR A 564 -15.85 -13.79 -0.64
CA TYR A 564 -14.95 -13.83 -1.81
C TYR A 564 -15.03 -15.21 -2.50
N GLY A 565 -15.06 -15.24 -3.84
CA GLY A 565 -15.09 -16.46 -4.66
C GLY A 565 -16.09 -16.43 -5.82
N ARG A 566 -15.84 -17.23 -6.88
CA ARG A 566 -16.70 -17.35 -8.06
C ARG A 566 -17.76 -18.44 -7.82
N LYS A 567 -19.05 -18.07 -7.83
CA LYS A 567 -20.14 -19.06 -7.81
C LYS A 567 -20.29 -19.68 -9.19
N ILE A 568 -20.23 -21.00 -9.27
CA ILE A 568 -20.73 -21.75 -10.41
C ILE A 568 -22.03 -22.38 -9.93
N ALA A 569 -23.13 -21.97 -10.55
CA ALA A 569 -24.42 -22.60 -10.38
C ALA A 569 -24.74 -23.37 -11.65
N PHE A 570 -25.13 -24.62 -11.50
CA PHE A 570 -25.56 -25.43 -12.62
C PHE A 570 -26.83 -26.18 -12.25
N VAL A 571 -27.66 -26.38 -13.26
CA VAL A 571 -28.90 -27.13 -13.15
C VAL A 571 -28.60 -28.55 -13.60
N GLN A 572 -28.78 -29.52 -12.70
CA GLN A 572 -28.57 -30.93 -13.02
C GLN A 572 -29.93 -31.64 -13.00
N THR A 573 -30.22 -32.39 -14.06
CA THR A 573 -31.41 -33.25 -14.13
C THR A 573 -31.14 -34.53 -13.34
N VAL A 574 -31.93 -34.78 -12.31
CA VAL A 574 -31.81 -36.01 -11.50
C VAL A 574 -32.75 -37.09 -12.06
N GLN A 575 -32.51 -38.36 -11.75
CA GLN A 575 -33.39 -39.46 -12.18
C GLN A 575 -34.84 -39.17 -11.75
N LYS A 576 -35.75 -39.18 -12.76
CA LYS A 576 -37.15 -38.69 -12.78
C LYS A 576 -37.40 -37.30 -13.38
N GLY A 577 -36.42 -36.68 -14.04
CA GLY A 577 -36.67 -35.52 -14.91
C GLY A 577 -36.86 -34.19 -14.19
N GLU A 578 -36.69 -34.15 -12.87
CA GLU A 578 -36.69 -32.92 -12.09
C GLU A 578 -35.32 -32.22 -12.18
N LEU A 579 -35.36 -30.92 -12.50
CA LEU A 579 -34.20 -30.05 -12.58
C LEU A 579 -33.85 -29.52 -11.18
N LYS A 580 -32.68 -29.86 -10.66
CA LYS A 580 -32.22 -29.41 -9.34
C LYS A 580 -31.11 -28.38 -9.50
N TYR A 581 -31.31 -27.20 -8.90
CA TYR A 581 -30.32 -26.13 -8.85
C TYR A 581 -29.30 -26.42 -7.75
N GLN A 582 -28.03 -26.60 -8.13
CA GLN A 582 -26.94 -26.78 -7.17
C GLN A 582 -25.93 -25.63 -7.26
N VAL A 583 -25.45 -25.22 -6.09
CA VAL A 583 -24.42 -24.19 -5.93
C VAL A 583 -23.32 -24.78 -5.06
N ASN A 584 -22.07 -24.70 -5.50
CA ASN A 584 -20.94 -25.15 -4.69
C ASN A 584 -20.82 -24.33 -3.40
N ALA A 585 -20.38 -24.99 -2.32
CA ALA A 585 -20.08 -24.34 -1.05
C ALA A 585 -18.93 -23.34 -1.20
N TYR A 586 -18.87 -22.37 -0.28
CA TYR A 586 -17.75 -21.43 -0.22
C TYR A 586 -16.42 -22.17 0.01
N ALA A 587 -15.36 -21.71 -0.67
CA ALA A 587 -14.02 -22.15 -0.33
C ALA A 587 -13.70 -21.65 1.09
N GLU A 588 -13.46 -22.58 2.01
CA GLU A 588 -13.06 -22.28 3.38
C GLU A 588 -11.52 -22.32 3.44
N PHE A 589 -10.89 -21.15 3.55
CA PHE A 589 -9.45 -21.08 3.84
C PHE A 589 -9.28 -21.11 5.35
N ARG A 590 -8.74 -22.22 5.87
CA ARG A 590 -8.34 -22.34 7.28
C ARG A 590 -6.84 -22.12 7.38
N TYR A 591 -6.45 -21.15 8.18
CA TYR A 591 -5.07 -20.95 8.59
C TYR A 591 -4.96 -21.25 10.08
N SER A 592 -4.02 -22.10 10.45
CA SER A 592 -3.74 -22.48 11.84
C SER A 592 -2.23 -22.53 12.04
N MET A 593 -1.74 -21.91 13.12
CA MET A 593 -0.34 -21.88 13.50
C MET A 593 -0.19 -22.33 14.96
N GLU A 594 0.77 -23.21 15.25
CA GLU A 594 1.09 -23.62 16.62
C GLU A 594 2.03 -22.59 17.27
N LEU A 595 1.63 -22.02 18.41
CA LEU A 595 2.49 -21.14 19.19
C LEU A 595 3.30 -21.93 20.23
N PRO A 596 4.52 -21.50 20.59
CA PRO A 596 5.33 -22.20 21.59
C PRO A 596 4.59 -22.31 22.93
N ARG A 597 4.41 -23.55 23.41
CA ARG A 597 3.70 -23.80 24.69
C ARG A 597 4.30 -23.06 25.88
N LYS A 598 5.63 -22.94 25.95
CA LYS A 598 6.27 -22.17 27.04
C LYS A 598 5.93 -20.69 26.96
N PHE A 599 5.81 -20.12 25.77
CA PHE A 599 5.37 -18.73 25.60
C PHE A 599 3.94 -18.54 26.12
N LEU A 600 3.04 -19.49 25.85
CA LEU A 600 1.65 -19.44 26.31
C LEU A 600 1.49 -19.67 27.83
N ASN A 601 2.19 -20.66 28.37
CA ASN A 601 2.03 -21.09 29.76
C ASN A 601 2.89 -20.26 30.74
N TYR A 602 4.09 -19.84 30.30
CA TYR A 602 5.11 -19.19 31.13
C TYR A 602 5.84 -18.07 30.35
N PRO A 603 5.15 -16.98 29.97
CA PRO A 603 5.69 -15.95 29.08
C PRO A 603 6.96 -15.28 29.63
N VAL A 604 7.05 -15.08 30.95
CA VAL A 604 8.23 -14.50 31.60
C VAL A 604 9.45 -15.43 31.51
N GLU A 605 9.26 -16.74 31.77
CA GLU A 605 10.32 -17.74 31.61
C GLU A 605 10.81 -17.78 30.16
N PHE A 606 9.89 -17.70 29.20
CA PHE A 606 10.23 -17.69 27.77
C PHE A 606 11.10 -16.48 27.38
N VAL A 607 10.88 -15.31 27.98
CA VAL A 607 11.75 -14.14 27.80
C VAL A 607 13.14 -14.39 28.38
N TYR A 608 13.24 -14.95 29.59
CA TYR A 608 14.53 -15.29 30.19
C TYR A 608 15.29 -16.34 29.37
N MET A 609 14.61 -17.34 28.82
CA MET A 609 15.24 -18.32 27.91
C MET A 609 15.89 -17.66 26.70
N LYS A 610 15.27 -16.62 26.13
CA LYS A 610 15.85 -15.84 25.02
C LYS A 610 17.10 -15.07 25.45
N LEU A 611 17.07 -14.45 26.63
CA LEU A 611 18.22 -13.71 27.17
C LEU A 611 19.39 -14.63 27.49
N ASP A 612 19.12 -15.75 28.17
CA ASP A 612 20.12 -16.76 28.51
C ASP A 612 20.75 -17.38 27.26
N TYR A 613 19.95 -17.61 26.21
CA TYR A 613 20.46 -18.06 24.92
C TYR A 613 21.44 -17.04 24.31
N LEU A 614 21.06 -15.76 24.24
CA LEU A 614 21.92 -14.72 23.66
C LEU A 614 23.23 -14.59 24.44
N GLN A 615 23.19 -14.65 25.77
CA GLN A 615 24.39 -14.59 26.62
C GLN A 615 25.29 -15.82 26.43
N ARG A 616 24.72 -17.02 26.35
CA ARG A 616 25.48 -18.25 26.06
C ARG A 616 26.17 -18.17 24.70
N ARG A 617 25.43 -17.76 23.67
CA ARG A 617 25.97 -17.57 22.32
C ARG A 617 27.11 -16.55 22.30
N GLU A 618 26.96 -15.40 22.95
CA GLU A 618 28.02 -14.38 23.03
C GLU A 618 29.28 -14.91 23.73
N ASN A 619 29.15 -15.74 24.77
CA ASN A 619 30.28 -16.38 25.43
C ASN A 619 30.98 -17.44 24.54
N GLU A 620 30.26 -18.08 23.64
CA GLU A 620 30.83 -19.03 22.67
C GLU A 620 31.51 -18.32 21.50
N VAL A 621 31.00 -17.16 21.07
CA VAL A 621 31.62 -16.29 20.05
C VAL A 621 32.95 -15.69 20.51
N ASN A 622 33.08 -15.39 21.81
CA ASN A 622 34.26 -14.74 22.40
C ASN A 622 35.36 -15.72 22.86
N ARG A 623 35.19 -17.03 22.64
CA ARG A 623 36.18 -18.08 22.92
C ARG A 623 36.94 -18.45 21.66
#